data_AF-A0A7W0W168-F1
#
_entry.id   AF-A0A7W0W168-F1
#
_cell.length_a   1.000
_cell.length_b   1.000
_cell.length_c   1.000
_cell.angle_alpha   90.00
_cell.angle_beta   90.00
_cell.angle_gamma   90.00
#
_symmetry.space_group_name_H-M   'P 1'
#
loop_
_entity.id
_entity.type
_entity.pdbx_description
1 polymer ?
#
loop_
_entity_poly.entity_id
_entity_poly.type
_entity_poly.pdbx_seq_one_letter_code
_entity_poly.pdbx_strand_id
1 'polypeptide(L)'
;MIGILSLLAIPALYAAMLVYLARKRDARGIGISILFFALTFATGFWSITQSRSSTAGIGFIFLPLMATVGGFFGLAFGRWRTSHEPARKALGWLTLGAAVFVLFLNVREGFATRVRNQGRDDNYAAHGAAIARNQKSISASLEQNRGREGAFLDSSIRANRNDRTFLIAALPNDSISPALLDTLANHPDRGIASISVGNPGTRAGTLSRIYRQGNFPDYFYQILAAHRNSPPEVLRGIHRNPGVMSNLDIWLAGNPSTPRDVLDLIAKKTTDRSVVARMLENPALDCGLLSELGTALLRRIKSGGGDPSVARMTALLPELCPAKKPA
;
A
#
# COMPACT_ATOMS: atom_id res chain seq x y z
N MET A 1 13.83 22.44 -5.80
CA MET A 1 14.32 22.18 -7.19
C MET A 1 15.84 22.13 -7.30
N ILE A 2 16.59 22.94 -6.54
CA ILE A 2 18.07 23.02 -6.60
C ILE A 2 18.75 21.67 -6.28
N GLY A 3 18.21 20.86 -5.35
CA GLY A 3 18.85 19.61 -4.93
C GLY A 3 18.87 18.46 -5.97
N ILE A 4 17.86 18.33 -6.83
CA ILE A 4 17.80 17.24 -7.82
C ILE A 4 18.77 17.49 -8.97
N LEU A 5 18.94 18.76 -9.36
CA LEU A 5 19.88 19.14 -10.42
C LEU A 5 21.32 18.79 -10.03
N SER A 6 21.69 19.01 -8.76
CA SER A 6 23.01 18.67 -8.22
C SER A 6 23.30 17.17 -8.24
N LEU A 7 22.28 16.32 -8.05
CA LEU A 7 22.42 14.87 -8.03
C LEU A 7 22.80 14.29 -9.40
N LEU A 8 22.37 14.94 -10.49
CA LEU A 8 22.71 14.52 -11.85
C LEU A 8 23.94 15.26 -12.41
N ALA A 9 24.17 16.50 -11.98
CA ALA A 9 25.30 17.31 -12.45
C ALA A 9 26.66 16.70 -12.06
N ILE A 10 26.81 16.17 -10.84
CA ILE A 10 28.09 15.63 -10.37
C ILE A 10 28.52 14.38 -11.16
N PRO A 11 27.66 13.36 -11.38
CA PRO A 11 27.98 12.23 -12.26
C PRO A 11 28.29 12.65 -13.70
N ALA A 12 27.57 13.63 -14.25
CA ALA A 12 27.82 14.14 -15.59
C ALA A 12 29.19 14.83 -15.70
N LEU A 13 29.54 15.66 -14.71
CA LEU A 13 30.86 16.31 -14.64
C LEU A 13 31.99 15.28 -14.49
N TYR A 14 31.79 14.24 -13.67
CA TYR A 14 32.75 13.14 -13.55
C TYR A 14 32.96 12.41 -14.89
N ALA A 15 31.88 12.10 -15.62
CA ALA A 15 31.99 11.48 -16.94
C ALA A 15 32.72 12.39 -17.95
N ALA A 16 32.41 13.69 -17.97
CA ALA A 16 33.09 14.66 -18.81
C ALA A 16 34.60 14.76 -18.49
N MET A 17 34.96 14.73 -17.20
CA MET A 17 36.36 14.70 -16.76
C MET A 17 37.08 13.44 -17.24
N LEU A 18 36.46 12.26 -17.17
CA LEU A 18 37.07 11.02 -17.68
C LEU A 18 37.32 11.08 -19.18
N VAL A 19 36.35 11.59 -19.96
CA VAL A 19 36.49 11.78 -21.41
C VAL A 19 37.61 12.76 -21.73
N TYR A 20 37.70 13.86 -20.97
CA TYR A 20 38.76 14.85 -21.14
C TYR A 20 40.15 14.25 -20.88
N LEU A 21 40.33 13.50 -19.80
CA LEU A 21 41.60 12.84 -19.49
C LEU A 21 41.97 11.79 -20.55
N ALA A 22 40.99 11.01 -21.02
CA ALA A 22 41.18 10.05 -22.10
C ALA A 22 41.64 10.71 -23.41
N ARG A 23 41.03 11.85 -23.79
CA ARG A 23 41.43 12.64 -24.97
C ARG A 23 42.86 13.18 -24.86
N LYS A 24 43.29 13.57 -23.66
CA LYS A 24 44.67 14.00 -23.40
C LYS A 24 45.69 12.86 -23.39
N ARG A 25 45.28 11.61 -23.64
CA ARG A 25 46.11 10.39 -23.55
C ARG A 25 46.75 10.18 -22.17
N ASP A 26 46.22 10.83 -21.14
CA ASP A 26 46.66 10.64 -19.76
C ASP A 26 45.80 9.56 -19.11
N ALA A 27 46.10 8.30 -19.47
CA ALA A 27 45.35 7.14 -19.01
C ALA A 27 45.62 6.76 -17.54
N ARG A 28 46.46 7.52 -16.82
CA ARG A 28 46.86 7.19 -15.44
C ARG A 28 45.63 7.24 -14.53
N GLY A 29 45.27 6.07 -14.00
CA GLY A 29 44.19 5.91 -13.03
C GLY A 29 42.78 5.82 -13.61
N ILE A 30 42.56 6.04 -14.91
CA ILE A 30 41.21 5.95 -15.51
C ILE A 30 40.61 4.54 -15.33
N GLY A 31 41.38 3.48 -15.58
CA GLY A 31 40.90 2.10 -15.41
C GLY A 31 40.51 1.79 -13.96
N ILE A 32 41.29 2.26 -12.99
CA ILE A 32 41.01 2.07 -11.56
C ILE A 32 39.78 2.90 -11.14
N SER A 33 39.64 4.12 -11.66
CA SER A 33 38.46 4.97 -11.47
C SER A 33 37.17 4.28 -11.94
N ILE A 34 37.18 3.74 -13.16
CA ILE A 34 36.02 3.03 -13.73
C ILE A 34 35.70 1.77 -12.91
N LEU A 35 36.73 1.02 -12.50
CA LEU A 35 36.55 -0.16 -11.65
C LEU A 35 35.86 0.18 -10.33
N PHE A 36 36.35 1.16 -9.58
CA PHE A 36 35.75 1.53 -8.30
C PHE A 36 34.36 2.17 -8.47
N PHE A 37 34.12 2.92 -9.54
CA PHE A 37 32.78 3.38 -9.90
C PHE A 37 31.84 2.19 -10.09
N ALA A 38 32.21 1.22 -10.92
CA ALA A 38 31.39 0.06 -11.24
C ALA A 38 31.13 -0.83 -10.01
N LEU A 39 32.16 -1.08 -9.19
CA LEU A 39 32.01 -1.85 -7.96
C LEU A 39 31.12 -1.14 -6.93
N THR A 40 31.26 0.18 -6.79
CA THR A 40 30.43 0.97 -5.87
C THR A 40 28.98 0.98 -6.34
N PHE A 41 28.76 1.14 -7.66
CA PHE A 41 27.44 1.06 -8.26
C PHE A 41 26.81 -0.33 -8.06
N ALA A 42 27.53 -1.41 -8.36
CA ALA A 42 27.02 -2.77 -8.26
C ALA A 42 26.72 -3.17 -6.81
N THR A 43 27.62 -2.88 -5.87
CA THR A 43 27.41 -3.18 -4.44
C THR A 43 26.30 -2.31 -3.84
N GLY A 44 26.20 -1.05 -4.23
CA GLY A 44 25.10 -0.17 -3.82
C GLY A 44 23.75 -0.62 -4.39
N PHE A 45 23.69 -0.95 -5.67
CA PHE A 45 22.49 -1.52 -6.32
C PHE A 45 22.03 -2.79 -5.62
N TRP A 46 22.95 -3.71 -5.36
CA TRP A 46 22.66 -4.94 -4.63
C TRP A 46 22.14 -4.65 -3.21
N SER A 47 22.79 -3.75 -2.47
CA SER A 47 22.35 -3.37 -1.12
C SER A 47 20.93 -2.78 -1.11
N ILE A 48 20.64 -1.88 -2.05
CA ILE A 48 19.31 -1.25 -2.18
C ILE A 48 18.24 -2.30 -2.51
N THR A 49 18.52 -3.25 -3.40
CA THR A 49 17.55 -4.31 -3.76
C THR A 49 17.27 -5.28 -2.61
N GLN A 50 18.11 -5.35 -1.58
CA GLN A 50 17.78 -6.10 -0.35
C GLN A 50 16.73 -5.38 0.52
N SER A 51 16.49 -4.08 0.31
CA SER A 51 15.52 -3.30 1.08
C SER A 51 14.09 -3.48 0.54
N ARG A 52 13.14 -3.78 1.43
CA ARG A 52 11.70 -3.82 1.14
C ARG A 52 10.98 -2.51 1.43
N SER A 53 11.72 -1.47 1.82
CA SER A 53 11.13 -0.17 2.12
C SER A 53 10.70 0.54 0.84
N SER A 54 9.54 1.21 0.87
CA SER A 54 9.13 2.14 -0.20
C SER A 54 10.15 3.28 -0.39
N THR A 55 11.00 3.55 0.60
CA THR A 55 12.11 4.52 0.50
C THR A 55 13.31 4.00 -0.29
N ALA A 56 13.37 2.71 -0.66
CA ALA A 56 14.45 2.16 -1.49
C ALA A 56 14.58 2.88 -2.84
N GLY A 57 13.46 3.40 -3.37
CA GLY A 57 13.44 4.24 -4.56
C GLY A 57 14.35 5.47 -4.46
N ILE A 58 14.43 6.09 -3.28
CA ILE A 58 15.32 7.23 -3.03
C ILE A 58 16.78 6.79 -3.14
N GLY A 59 17.13 5.59 -2.65
CA GLY A 59 18.48 5.04 -2.76
C GLY A 59 18.99 4.97 -4.20
N PHE A 60 18.14 4.58 -5.15
CA PHE A 60 18.51 4.54 -6.57
C PHE A 60 18.81 5.91 -7.16
N ILE A 61 18.20 6.98 -6.63
CA ILE A 61 18.48 8.37 -7.06
C ILE A 61 19.89 8.80 -6.63
N PHE A 62 20.35 8.38 -5.45
CA PHE A 62 21.68 8.73 -4.92
C PHE A 62 22.80 7.78 -5.39
N LEU A 63 22.46 6.61 -5.93
CA LEU A 63 23.44 5.61 -6.34
C LEU A 63 24.48 6.12 -7.35
N PRO A 64 24.13 6.87 -8.42
CA PRO A 64 25.11 7.43 -9.34
C PRO A 64 26.11 8.36 -8.65
N LEU A 65 25.64 9.19 -7.70
CA LEU A 65 26.51 10.09 -6.94
C LEU A 65 27.53 9.30 -6.09
N MET A 66 27.07 8.27 -5.37
CA MET A 66 27.96 7.43 -4.56
C MET A 66 28.98 6.67 -5.43
N ALA A 67 28.55 6.17 -6.59
CA ALA A 67 29.44 5.54 -7.55
C ALA A 67 30.50 6.53 -8.06
N THR A 68 30.12 7.78 -8.33
CA THR A 68 31.05 8.85 -8.70
C THR A 68 32.09 9.12 -7.60
N VAL A 69 31.69 9.16 -6.32
CA VAL A 69 32.64 9.31 -5.20
C VAL A 69 33.66 8.16 -5.18
N GLY A 70 33.19 6.91 -5.30
CA GLY A 70 34.08 5.74 -5.41
C GLY A 70 35.03 5.84 -6.60
N GLY A 71 34.53 6.29 -7.75
CA GLY A 71 35.31 6.56 -8.95
C GLY A 71 36.40 7.60 -8.74
N PHE A 72 36.08 8.74 -8.14
CA PHE A 72 37.06 9.80 -7.82
C PHE A 72 38.18 9.29 -6.91
N PHE A 73 37.87 8.51 -5.88
CA PHE A 73 38.89 7.90 -5.03
C PHE A 73 39.78 6.92 -5.80
N GLY A 74 39.19 6.12 -6.71
CA GLY A 74 39.94 5.26 -7.62
C GLY A 74 40.88 6.03 -8.55
N LEU A 75 40.42 7.16 -9.11
CA LEU A 75 41.24 8.03 -9.95
C LEU A 75 42.42 8.63 -9.18
N ALA A 76 42.16 9.17 -7.98
CA ALA A 76 43.17 9.76 -7.11
C ALA A 76 44.28 8.76 -6.75
N PHE A 77 43.90 7.55 -6.31
CA PHE A 77 44.85 6.48 -6.06
C PHE A 77 45.65 6.12 -7.32
N GLY A 78 44.96 5.91 -8.45
CA GLY A 78 45.60 5.52 -9.70
C GLY A 78 46.62 6.52 -10.22
N ARG A 79 46.42 7.83 -9.96
CA ARG A 79 47.35 8.91 -10.32
C ARG A 79 48.49 9.08 -9.32
N TRP A 80 48.22 8.97 -8.02
CA TRP A 80 49.20 9.33 -6.99
C TRP A 80 50.02 8.17 -6.43
N ARG A 81 49.62 6.90 -6.66
CA ARG A 81 50.35 5.72 -6.16
C ARG A 81 51.82 5.63 -6.61
N THR A 82 52.16 6.23 -7.77
CA THR A 82 53.52 6.27 -8.32
C THR A 82 54.18 7.64 -8.19
N SER A 83 53.63 8.56 -7.38
CA SER A 83 54.23 9.88 -7.19
C SER A 83 55.54 9.78 -6.40
N HIS A 84 56.55 10.56 -6.81
CA HIS A 84 57.79 10.72 -6.05
C HIS A 84 57.61 11.57 -4.79
N GLU A 85 56.59 12.41 -4.74
CA GLU A 85 56.27 13.21 -3.56
C GLU A 85 55.61 12.31 -2.49
N PRO A 86 56.20 12.20 -1.28
CA PRO A 86 55.72 11.28 -0.26
C PRO A 86 54.29 11.62 0.21
N ALA A 87 53.96 12.90 0.28
CA ALA A 87 52.63 13.37 0.66
C ALA A 87 51.54 12.92 -0.34
N ARG A 88 51.79 13.06 -1.65
CA ARG A 88 50.85 12.61 -2.68
C ARG A 88 50.71 11.09 -2.67
N LYS A 89 51.82 10.37 -2.53
CA LYS A 89 51.80 8.90 -2.43
C LYS A 89 50.96 8.43 -1.24
N ALA A 90 51.16 9.03 -0.07
CA ALA A 90 50.35 8.75 1.13
C ALA A 90 48.86 9.04 0.89
N LEU A 91 48.54 10.19 0.29
CA LEU A 91 47.18 10.56 -0.05
C LEU A 91 46.52 9.55 -1.03
N GLY A 92 47.26 9.06 -2.03
CA GLY A 92 46.77 8.03 -2.94
C GLY A 92 46.36 6.74 -2.21
N TRP A 93 47.18 6.28 -1.27
CA TRP A 93 46.84 5.11 -0.44
C TRP A 93 45.65 5.38 0.48
N LEU A 94 45.55 6.58 1.05
CA LEU A 94 44.39 6.99 1.84
C LEU A 94 43.09 6.97 1.01
N THR A 95 43.11 7.46 -0.24
CA THR A 95 41.94 7.40 -1.11
C THR A 95 41.58 5.97 -1.51
N LEU A 96 42.57 5.06 -1.68
CA LEU A 96 42.27 3.64 -1.86
C LEU A 96 41.55 3.07 -0.64
N GLY A 97 42.05 3.35 0.56
CA GLY A 97 41.41 2.95 1.81
C GLY A 97 39.96 3.45 1.90
N ALA A 98 39.71 4.71 1.54
CA ALA A 98 38.37 5.28 1.48
C ALA A 98 37.46 4.58 0.44
N ALA A 99 37.97 4.28 -0.76
CA ALA A 99 37.21 3.58 -1.79
C ALA A 99 36.81 2.16 -1.35
N VAL A 100 37.75 1.41 -0.78
CA VAL A 100 37.49 0.07 -0.23
C VAL A 100 36.51 0.14 0.95
N PHE A 101 36.62 1.16 1.80
CA PHE A 101 35.71 1.36 2.92
C PHE A 101 34.27 1.61 2.45
N VAL A 102 34.06 2.40 1.39
CA VAL A 102 32.72 2.59 0.79
C VAL A 102 32.13 1.27 0.30
N LEU A 103 32.91 0.44 -0.40
CA LEU A 103 32.47 -0.89 -0.84
C LEU A 103 32.11 -1.78 0.35
N PHE A 104 32.94 -1.78 1.39
CA PHE A 104 32.71 -2.54 2.61
C PHE A 104 31.41 -2.11 3.29
N LEU A 105 31.14 -0.80 3.40
CA LEU A 105 29.90 -0.29 3.98
C LEU A 105 28.67 -0.76 3.19
N ASN A 106 28.68 -0.64 1.86
CA ASN A 106 27.58 -1.09 1.01
C ASN A 106 27.28 -2.58 1.22
N VAL A 107 28.33 -3.42 1.22
CA VAL A 107 28.19 -4.87 1.40
C VAL A 107 27.68 -5.20 2.80
N ARG A 108 28.25 -4.59 3.84
CA ARG A 108 27.84 -4.78 5.24
C ARG A 108 26.38 -4.41 5.46
N GLU A 109 25.93 -3.27 4.91
CA GLU A 109 24.54 -2.83 5.02
C GLU A 109 23.57 -3.74 4.27
N GLY A 110 23.97 -4.24 3.09
CA GLY A 110 23.17 -5.19 2.32
C GLY A 110 22.97 -6.51 3.08
N PHE A 111 24.03 -7.06 3.67
CA PHE A 111 23.93 -8.25 4.52
C PHE A 111 23.08 -8.01 5.77
N ALA A 112 23.31 -6.92 6.51
CA ALA A 112 22.53 -6.59 7.69
C ALA A 112 21.05 -6.39 7.38
N THR A 113 20.72 -5.82 6.21
CA THR A 113 19.34 -5.66 5.75
C THR A 113 18.73 -6.99 5.33
N ARG A 114 19.48 -7.83 4.61
CA ARG A 114 19.03 -9.17 4.22
C ARG A 114 18.71 -10.04 5.44
N VAL A 115 19.59 -10.08 6.45
CA VAL A 115 19.38 -10.87 7.68
C VAL A 115 18.13 -10.39 8.43
N ARG A 116 17.94 -9.06 8.57
CA ARG A 116 16.74 -8.50 9.21
C ARG A 116 15.45 -8.84 8.43
N ASN A 117 15.51 -8.79 7.11
CA ASN A 117 14.34 -9.08 6.28
C ASN A 117 14.02 -10.57 6.25
N GLN A 118 15.03 -11.45 6.22
CA GLN A 118 14.84 -12.88 6.28
C GLN A 118 14.14 -13.29 7.57
N GLY A 119 14.57 -12.80 8.73
CA GLY A 119 13.87 -13.10 10.00
C GLY A 119 12.42 -12.60 10.03
N ARG A 120 12.14 -11.44 9.43
CA ARG A 120 10.76 -10.95 9.27
C ARG A 120 9.96 -11.83 8.33
N ASP A 121 10.54 -12.24 7.21
CA ASP A 121 9.90 -13.08 6.20
C ASP A 121 9.59 -14.47 6.75
N ASP A 122 10.52 -15.07 7.47
CA ASP A 122 10.34 -16.35 8.15
C ASP A 122 9.21 -16.24 9.19
N ASN A 123 9.18 -15.14 9.95
CA ASN A 123 8.10 -14.87 10.89
C ASN A 123 6.75 -14.69 10.18
N TYR A 124 6.68 -13.91 9.10
CA TYR A 124 5.45 -13.71 8.32
C TYR A 124 4.98 -15.02 7.68
N ALA A 125 5.89 -15.82 7.13
CA ALA A 125 5.61 -17.11 6.55
C ALA A 125 5.11 -18.10 7.62
N ALA A 126 5.74 -18.14 8.79
CA ALA A 126 5.32 -18.98 9.91
C ALA A 126 3.93 -18.56 10.42
N HIS A 127 3.67 -17.27 10.58
CA HIS A 127 2.35 -16.75 10.98
C HIS A 127 1.28 -17.07 9.92
N GLY A 128 1.56 -16.84 8.64
CA GLY A 128 0.65 -17.17 7.54
C GLY A 128 0.36 -18.66 7.47
N ALA A 129 1.38 -19.51 7.61
CA ALA A 129 1.22 -20.96 7.65
C ALA A 129 0.39 -21.43 8.87
N ALA A 130 0.55 -20.77 10.03
CA ALA A 130 -0.25 -21.06 11.22
C ALA A 130 -1.72 -20.68 11.01
N ILE A 131 -2.00 -19.51 10.42
CA ILE A 131 -3.37 -19.10 10.06
C ILE A 131 -3.98 -20.11 9.08
N ALA A 132 -3.25 -20.50 8.03
CA ALA A 132 -3.74 -21.46 7.03
C ALA A 132 -4.03 -22.85 7.63
N ARG A 133 -3.18 -23.33 8.56
CA ARG A 133 -3.43 -24.56 9.31
C ARG A 133 -4.69 -24.47 10.16
N ASN A 134 -4.86 -23.35 10.89
CA ASN A 134 -6.04 -23.13 11.71
C ASN A 134 -7.30 -23.04 10.84
N GLN A 135 -7.27 -22.35 9.70
CA GLN A 135 -8.38 -22.31 8.74
C GLN A 135 -8.77 -23.72 8.29
N LYS A 136 -7.80 -24.54 7.86
CA LYS A 136 -8.07 -25.93 7.43
C LYS A 136 -8.67 -26.77 8.57
N SER A 137 -8.14 -26.64 9.78
CA SER A 137 -8.65 -27.37 10.95
C SER A 137 -10.07 -26.93 11.34
N ILE A 138 -10.34 -25.63 11.30
CA ILE A 138 -11.67 -25.07 11.55
C ILE A 138 -12.65 -25.58 10.49
N SER A 139 -12.33 -25.49 9.19
CA SER A 139 -13.19 -25.98 8.11
C SER A 139 -13.50 -27.48 8.25
N ALA A 140 -12.51 -28.32 8.54
CA ALA A 140 -12.74 -29.74 8.78
C ALA A 140 -13.64 -29.99 10.01
N SER A 141 -13.49 -29.19 11.07
CA SER A 141 -14.33 -29.30 12.26
C SER A 141 -15.76 -28.83 12.00
N LEU A 142 -15.95 -27.80 11.15
CA LEU A 142 -17.27 -27.34 10.72
C LEU A 142 -18.00 -28.42 9.93
N GLU A 143 -17.31 -29.13 9.03
CA GLU A 143 -17.91 -30.25 8.29
C GLU A 143 -18.36 -31.40 9.19
N GLN A 144 -17.64 -31.67 10.28
CA GLN A 144 -18.02 -32.68 11.27
C GLN A 144 -19.18 -32.22 12.17
N ASN A 145 -19.40 -30.90 12.30
CA ASN A 145 -20.42 -30.31 13.15
C ASN A 145 -21.56 -29.66 12.33
N ARG A 146 -21.93 -30.26 11.20
CA ARG A 146 -23.00 -29.75 10.33
C ARG A 146 -24.32 -29.56 11.10
N GLY A 147 -24.94 -28.39 10.93
CA GLY A 147 -26.15 -27.96 11.66
C GLY A 147 -25.88 -27.40 13.07
N ARG A 148 -24.64 -27.44 13.57
CA ARG A 148 -24.22 -26.90 14.87
C ARG A 148 -22.96 -26.03 14.76
N GLU A 149 -22.64 -25.58 13.55
CA GLU A 149 -21.43 -24.84 13.18
C GLU A 149 -21.24 -23.62 14.07
N GLY A 150 -22.30 -22.82 14.24
CA GLY A 150 -22.23 -21.60 15.05
C GLY A 150 -21.95 -21.87 16.52
N ALA A 151 -22.60 -22.88 17.11
CA ALA A 151 -22.35 -23.25 18.50
C ALA A 151 -20.92 -23.78 18.70
N PHE A 152 -20.42 -24.56 17.74
CA PHE A 152 -19.05 -25.06 17.73
C PHE A 152 -18.02 -23.92 17.62
N LEU A 153 -18.17 -23.01 16.64
CA LEU A 153 -17.27 -21.88 16.46
C LEU A 153 -17.27 -20.96 17.66
N ASP A 154 -18.44 -20.63 18.17
CA ASP A 154 -18.59 -19.78 19.34
C ASP A 154 -17.85 -20.35 20.55
N SER A 155 -18.02 -21.65 20.81
CA SER A 155 -17.30 -22.35 21.87
C SER A 155 -15.78 -22.34 21.64
N SER A 156 -15.36 -22.65 20.41
CA SER A 156 -13.94 -22.72 20.05
C SER A 156 -13.24 -21.37 20.15
N ILE A 157 -13.91 -20.29 19.73
CA ILE A 157 -13.41 -18.93 19.85
C ILE A 157 -13.30 -18.52 21.32
N ARG A 158 -14.29 -18.85 22.16
CA ARG A 158 -14.20 -18.58 23.61
C ARG A 158 -13.05 -19.33 24.27
N ALA A 159 -12.83 -20.59 23.88
CA ALA A 159 -11.72 -21.41 24.37
C ALA A 159 -10.34 -20.86 23.94
N ASN A 160 -10.26 -20.27 22.74
CA ASN A 160 -9.04 -19.76 22.13
C ASN A 160 -8.96 -18.22 22.11
N ARG A 161 -9.61 -17.54 23.06
CA ARG A 161 -9.74 -16.06 23.07
C ARG A 161 -8.41 -15.29 23.10
N ASN A 162 -7.33 -15.93 23.51
CA ASN A 162 -6.00 -15.33 23.59
C ASN A 162 -5.09 -15.76 22.41
N ASP A 163 -5.54 -16.69 21.57
CA ASP A 163 -4.79 -17.12 20.39
C ASP A 163 -5.20 -16.25 19.20
N ARG A 164 -4.41 -15.21 18.95
CA ARG A 164 -4.59 -14.28 17.84
C ARG A 164 -4.66 -14.99 16.48
N THR A 165 -3.81 -15.99 16.26
CA THR A 165 -3.74 -16.72 14.99
C THR A 165 -5.01 -17.54 14.77
N PHE A 166 -5.52 -18.17 15.82
CA PHE A 166 -6.82 -18.86 15.77
C PHE A 166 -7.95 -17.88 15.49
N LEU A 167 -8.01 -16.75 16.19
CA LEU A 167 -9.07 -15.76 16.00
C LEU A 167 -9.09 -15.18 14.57
N ILE A 168 -7.94 -14.86 14.00
CA ILE A 168 -7.84 -14.38 12.61
C ILE A 168 -8.32 -15.45 11.61
N ALA A 169 -8.04 -16.72 11.89
CA ALA A 169 -8.52 -17.83 11.06
C ALA A 169 -10.04 -18.06 11.20
N ALA A 170 -10.58 -17.89 12.41
CA ALA A 170 -11.97 -18.17 12.72
C ALA A 170 -12.93 -17.05 12.31
N LEU A 171 -12.58 -15.79 12.58
CA LEU A 171 -13.48 -14.64 12.45
C LEU A 171 -14.06 -14.35 11.06
N PRO A 172 -13.44 -14.76 9.94
CA PRO A 172 -14.08 -14.62 8.63
C PRO A 172 -15.29 -15.53 8.40
N ASN A 173 -15.58 -16.51 9.28
CA ASN A 173 -16.70 -17.42 9.11
C ASN A 173 -18.05 -16.76 9.44
N ASP A 174 -19.06 -17.00 8.61
CA ASP A 174 -20.40 -16.41 8.75
C ASP A 174 -21.28 -17.08 9.82
N SER A 175 -20.85 -18.23 10.34
CA SER A 175 -21.61 -18.98 11.36
C SER A 175 -21.44 -18.45 12.79
N ILE A 176 -20.56 -17.46 13.00
CA ILE A 176 -20.28 -16.90 14.33
C ILE A 176 -21.50 -16.12 14.82
N SER A 177 -21.86 -16.31 16.10
CA SER A 177 -23.02 -15.60 16.63
C SER A 177 -22.77 -14.08 16.70
N PRO A 178 -23.78 -13.24 16.41
CA PRO A 178 -23.55 -11.80 16.46
C PRO A 178 -23.30 -11.27 17.87
N ALA A 179 -23.69 -12.00 18.92
CA ALA A 179 -23.37 -11.63 20.30
C ALA A 179 -21.88 -11.80 20.59
N LEU A 180 -21.25 -12.84 20.05
CA LEU A 180 -19.81 -13.03 20.15
C LEU A 180 -19.06 -11.98 19.32
N LEU A 181 -19.54 -11.67 18.11
CA LEU A 181 -18.97 -10.59 17.29
C LEU A 181 -19.05 -9.23 18.00
N ASP A 182 -20.15 -8.92 18.69
CA ASP A 182 -20.26 -7.68 19.49
C ASP A 182 -19.22 -7.61 20.62
N THR A 183 -18.96 -8.75 21.26
CA THR A 183 -17.92 -8.87 22.30
C THR A 183 -16.54 -8.63 21.69
N LEU A 184 -16.22 -9.28 20.56
CA LEU A 184 -14.92 -9.20 19.91
C LEU A 184 -14.68 -7.87 19.18
N ALA A 185 -15.73 -7.14 18.82
CA ALA A 185 -15.62 -5.76 18.33
C ALA A 185 -14.99 -4.81 19.36
N ASN A 186 -14.99 -5.18 20.65
CA ASN A 186 -14.30 -4.44 21.73
C ASN A 186 -12.95 -5.07 22.13
N HIS A 187 -12.43 -6.01 21.34
CA HIS A 187 -11.19 -6.70 21.69
C HIS A 187 -9.99 -5.71 21.71
N PRO A 188 -9.04 -5.84 22.67
CA PRO A 188 -7.90 -4.93 22.78
C PRO A 188 -6.97 -4.96 21.56
N ASP A 189 -6.82 -6.12 20.91
CA ASP A 189 -6.20 -6.20 19.59
C ASP A 189 -7.14 -5.60 18.53
N ARG A 190 -6.74 -4.44 17.98
CA ARG A 190 -7.51 -3.69 16.98
C ARG A 190 -7.71 -4.45 15.66
N GLY A 191 -6.82 -5.37 15.31
CA GLY A 191 -6.97 -6.23 14.14
C GLY A 191 -8.09 -7.26 14.34
N ILE A 192 -8.20 -7.83 15.54
CA ILE A 192 -9.32 -8.72 15.90
C ILE A 192 -10.63 -7.95 15.92
N ALA A 193 -10.64 -6.77 16.54
CA ALA A 193 -11.81 -5.89 16.55
C ALA A 193 -12.24 -5.50 15.13
N SER A 194 -11.30 -5.16 14.24
CA SER A 194 -11.63 -4.76 12.86
C SER A 194 -12.18 -5.91 12.03
N ILE A 195 -11.63 -7.13 12.16
CA ILE A 195 -12.16 -8.31 11.45
C ILE A 195 -13.57 -8.64 11.98
N SER A 196 -13.78 -8.52 13.30
CA SER A 196 -15.10 -8.74 13.92
C SER A 196 -16.12 -7.74 13.39
N VAL A 197 -15.78 -6.44 13.37
CA VAL A 197 -16.65 -5.37 12.83
C VAL A 197 -16.92 -5.57 11.34
N GLY A 198 -15.95 -6.09 10.58
CA GLY A 198 -16.09 -6.39 9.15
C GLY A 198 -16.84 -7.69 8.81
N ASN A 199 -17.14 -8.54 9.80
CA ASN A 199 -17.84 -9.80 9.57
C ASN A 199 -19.31 -9.54 9.16
N PRO A 200 -19.83 -10.17 8.08
CA PRO A 200 -21.21 -9.95 7.60
C PRO A 200 -22.32 -10.20 8.62
N GLY A 201 -22.06 -11.05 9.62
CA GLY A 201 -22.94 -11.34 10.75
C GLY A 201 -23.00 -10.25 11.81
N THR A 202 -22.13 -9.24 11.76
CA THR A 202 -22.13 -8.13 12.73
C THR A 202 -23.37 -7.26 12.57
N ARG A 203 -24.06 -7.04 13.69
CA ARG A 203 -25.35 -6.34 13.72
C ARG A 203 -25.17 -4.82 13.68
N ALA A 204 -26.15 -4.15 13.09
CA ALA A 204 -26.33 -2.69 13.09
C ALA A 204 -26.03 -2.04 14.46
N GLY A 205 -26.59 -2.58 15.55
CA GLY A 205 -26.40 -2.03 16.90
C GLY A 205 -24.94 -1.99 17.35
N THR A 206 -24.16 -3.03 17.01
CA THR A 206 -22.71 -3.09 17.27
C THR A 206 -21.99 -2.01 16.48
N LEU A 207 -22.29 -1.86 15.18
CA LEU A 207 -21.68 -0.86 14.30
C LEU A 207 -21.96 0.57 14.80
N SER A 208 -23.21 0.87 15.19
CA SER A 208 -23.57 2.18 15.77
C SER A 208 -22.90 2.44 17.11
N ARG A 209 -22.66 1.41 17.93
CA ARG A 209 -21.91 1.56 19.19
C ARG A 209 -20.44 1.87 18.92
N ILE A 210 -19.80 1.13 18.02
CA ILE A 210 -18.39 1.31 17.60
C ILE A 210 -18.19 2.71 17.02
N TYR A 211 -19.07 3.15 16.13
CA TYR A 211 -19.03 4.51 15.57
C TYR A 211 -19.10 5.59 16.67
N ARG A 212 -20.03 5.46 17.62
CA ARG A 212 -20.21 6.43 18.72
C ARG A 212 -19.05 6.50 19.70
N GLN A 213 -18.29 5.41 19.89
CA GLN A 213 -17.12 5.42 20.77
C GLN A 213 -16.01 6.32 20.25
N GLY A 214 -15.89 6.51 18.93
CA GLY A 214 -14.96 7.47 18.31
C GLY A 214 -13.47 7.25 18.58
N ASN A 215 -13.08 6.10 19.16
CA ASN A 215 -11.70 5.82 19.59
C ASN A 215 -10.97 4.81 18.69
N PHE A 216 -11.47 4.62 17.47
CA PHE A 216 -10.94 3.67 16.50
C PHE A 216 -10.10 4.38 15.44
N PRO A 217 -9.05 3.72 14.91
CA PRO A 217 -8.29 4.26 13.80
C PRO A 217 -9.15 4.51 12.55
N ASP A 218 -8.69 5.43 11.68
CA ASP A 218 -9.43 5.90 10.50
C ASP A 218 -9.92 4.77 9.57
N TYR A 219 -9.18 3.66 9.47
CA TYR A 219 -9.59 2.52 8.64
C TYR A 219 -10.88 1.83 9.12
N PHE A 220 -11.32 2.02 10.37
CA PHE A 220 -12.63 1.53 10.82
C PHE A 220 -13.78 2.23 10.12
N TYR A 221 -13.63 3.51 9.75
CA TYR A 221 -14.67 4.25 9.04
C TYR A 221 -14.87 3.70 7.62
N GLN A 222 -13.81 3.21 6.98
CA GLN A 222 -13.91 2.47 5.73
C GLN A 222 -14.72 1.17 5.90
N ILE A 223 -14.44 0.39 6.96
CA ILE A 223 -15.19 -0.84 7.26
C ILE A 223 -16.67 -0.51 7.49
N LEU A 224 -16.97 0.49 8.32
CA LEU A 224 -18.34 0.94 8.56
C LEU A 224 -19.01 1.45 7.27
N ALA A 225 -18.34 2.25 6.46
CA ALA A 225 -18.89 2.73 5.20
C ALA A 225 -19.18 1.61 4.20
N ALA A 226 -18.40 0.52 4.20
CA ALA A 226 -18.57 -0.63 3.31
C ALA A 226 -19.54 -1.69 3.85
N HIS A 227 -19.82 -1.73 5.15
CA HIS A 227 -20.55 -2.82 5.77
C HIS A 227 -22.06 -2.73 5.49
N ARG A 228 -22.64 -3.79 4.93
CA ARG A 228 -24.07 -3.82 4.51
C ARG A 228 -25.07 -3.57 5.63
N ASN A 229 -24.75 -3.95 6.87
CA ASN A 229 -25.62 -3.71 8.04
C ASN A 229 -25.37 -2.35 8.70
N SER A 230 -24.51 -1.49 8.13
CA SER A 230 -24.24 -0.19 8.72
C SER A 230 -25.49 0.68 8.71
N PRO A 231 -25.88 1.24 9.87
CA PRO A 231 -27.11 2.00 9.94
C PRO A 231 -27.05 3.32 9.15
N PRO A 232 -28.17 3.74 8.53
CA PRO A 232 -28.31 5.00 7.82
C PRO A 232 -27.71 6.23 8.54
N GLU A 233 -27.94 6.35 9.84
CA GLU A 233 -27.45 7.46 10.66
C GLU A 233 -25.93 7.46 10.81
N VAL A 234 -25.31 6.28 10.90
CA VAL A 234 -23.84 6.13 10.91
C VAL A 234 -23.28 6.56 9.56
N LEU A 235 -23.85 6.09 8.46
CA LEU A 235 -23.39 6.44 7.10
C LEU A 235 -23.51 7.94 6.81
N ARG A 236 -24.61 8.58 7.25
CA ARG A 236 -24.73 10.05 7.21
C ARG A 236 -23.65 10.74 8.04
N GLY A 237 -23.40 10.25 9.24
CA GLY A 237 -22.39 10.79 10.14
C GLY A 237 -20.98 10.71 9.55
N ILE A 238 -20.64 9.58 8.91
CA ILE A 238 -19.38 9.37 8.20
C ILE A 238 -19.24 10.39 7.05
N HIS A 239 -20.25 10.50 6.18
CA HIS A 239 -20.21 11.43 5.05
C HIS A 239 -20.09 12.91 5.48
N ARG A 240 -20.72 13.29 6.61
CA ARG A 240 -20.67 14.67 7.14
C ARG A 240 -19.33 15.01 7.79
N ASN A 241 -18.47 14.04 8.07
CA ASN A 241 -17.17 14.26 8.70
C ASN A 241 -16.02 13.79 7.78
N PRO A 242 -15.76 14.50 6.66
CA PRO A 242 -14.76 14.10 5.67
C PRO A 242 -13.32 14.24 6.17
N GLY A 243 -13.09 14.88 7.33
CA GLY A 243 -11.75 15.04 7.93
C GLY A 243 -11.14 13.75 8.47
N VAL A 244 -11.92 12.67 8.55
CA VAL A 244 -11.49 11.38 9.11
C VAL A 244 -10.75 10.53 8.07
N MET A 245 -11.18 10.54 6.82
CA MET A 245 -10.49 9.81 5.75
C MET A 245 -10.96 10.34 4.38
N SER A 246 -10.02 10.58 3.47
CA SER A 246 -10.36 10.89 2.08
C SER A 246 -10.92 9.66 1.36
N ASN A 247 -11.73 9.89 0.32
CA ASN A 247 -12.25 8.86 -0.58
C ASN A 247 -13.19 7.82 0.06
N LEU A 248 -13.92 8.17 1.13
CA LEU A 248 -14.98 7.29 1.67
C LEU A 248 -16.19 7.18 0.74
N ASP A 249 -16.35 8.12 -0.18
CA ASP A 249 -17.45 8.15 -1.16
C ASP A 249 -17.53 6.86 -1.99
N ILE A 250 -16.41 6.18 -2.30
CA ILE A 250 -16.44 4.91 -3.04
C ILE A 250 -17.14 3.80 -2.25
N TRP A 251 -16.96 3.77 -0.94
CA TRP A 251 -17.55 2.77 -0.05
C TRP A 251 -19.02 3.08 0.21
N LEU A 252 -19.34 4.35 0.48
CA LEU A 252 -20.72 4.82 0.62
C LEU A 252 -21.52 4.60 -0.67
N ALA A 253 -20.94 4.92 -1.83
CA ALA A 253 -21.56 4.72 -3.13
C ALA A 253 -21.94 3.27 -3.40
N GLY A 254 -21.15 2.29 -2.94
CA GLY A 254 -21.41 0.88 -3.15
C GLY A 254 -22.23 0.20 -2.03
N ASN A 255 -22.50 0.88 -0.92
CA ASN A 255 -23.19 0.28 0.21
C ASN A 255 -24.72 0.32 0.01
N PRO A 256 -25.42 -0.83 0.07
CA PRO A 256 -26.87 -0.90 -0.12
C PRO A 256 -27.69 -0.16 0.95
N SER A 257 -27.10 0.08 2.13
CA SER A 257 -27.75 0.79 3.23
C SER A 257 -27.48 2.30 3.21
N THR A 258 -26.71 2.79 2.24
CA THR A 258 -26.43 4.22 2.12
C THR A 258 -27.71 5.00 1.86
N PRO A 259 -28.03 6.00 2.70
CA PRO A 259 -29.24 6.77 2.52
C PRO A 259 -29.26 7.56 1.23
N ARG A 260 -30.46 7.71 0.66
CA ARG A 260 -30.66 8.45 -0.59
C ARG A 260 -30.07 9.86 -0.54
N ASP A 261 -30.27 10.58 0.55
CA ASP A 261 -29.72 11.93 0.70
C ASP A 261 -28.19 11.99 0.60
N VAL A 262 -27.49 10.94 1.03
CA VAL A 262 -26.04 10.82 0.89
C VAL A 262 -25.67 10.48 -0.56
N LEU A 263 -26.38 9.55 -1.19
CA LEU A 263 -26.15 9.18 -2.59
C LEU A 263 -26.34 10.38 -3.54
N ASP A 264 -27.37 11.19 -3.34
CA ASP A 264 -27.60 12.40 -4.16
C ASP A 264 -26.44 13.40 -4.02
N LEU A 265 -25.90 13.57 -2.80
CA LEU A 265 -24.76 14.46 -2.57
C LEU A 265 -23.49 13.94 -3.26
N ILE A 266 -23.26 12.62 -3.22
CA ILE A 266 -22.14 11.98 -3.91
C ILE A 266 -22.32 12.14 -5.43
N ALA A 267 -23.50 11.83 -5.98
CA ALA A 267 -23.79 11.92 -7.42
C ALA A 267 -23.55 13.32 -7.99
N LYS A 268 -23.91 14.37 -7.24
CA LYS A 268 -23.75 15.77 -7.67
C LYS A 268 -22.31 16.25 -7.70
N LYS A 269 -21.46 15.73 -6.80
CA LYS A 269 -20.10 16.21 -6.57
C LYS A 269 -19.02 15.34 -7.21
N THR A 270 -19.28 14.06 -7.36
CA THR A 270 -18.23 13.10 -7.73
C THR A 270 -17.77 13.29 -9.18
N THR A 271 -16.45 13.21 -9.37
CA THR A 271 -15.78 13.11 -10.68
C THR A 271 -14.93 11.84 -10.79
N ASP A 272 -14.86 11.05 -9.72
CA ASP A 272 -14.08 9.83 -9.64
C ASP A 272 -14.81 8.68 -10.35
N ARG A 273 -14.10 8.03 -11.29
CA ARG A 273 -14.61 6.87 -12.05
C ARG A 273 -15.01 5.74 -11.13
N SER A 274 -14.25 5.51 -10.08
CA SER A 274 -14.43 4.40 -9.15
C SER A 274 -15.69 4.59 -8.32
N VAL A 275 -15.98 5.83 -7.92
CA VAL A 275 -17.21 6.19 -7.19
C VAL A 275 -18.43 6.01 -8.10
N VAL A 276 -18.37 6.52 -9.33
CA VAL A 276 -19.46 6.34 -10.30
C VAL A 276 -19.73 4.86 -10.57
N ALA A 277 -18.69 4.06 -10.81
CA ALA A 277 -18.83 2.63 -11.04
C ALA A 277 -19.54 1.93 -9.87
N ARG A 278 -19.18 2.26 -8.61
CA ARG A 278 -19.85 1.72 -7.43
C ARG A 278 -21.30 2.16 -7.29
N MET A 279 -21.63 3.40 -7.64
CA MET A 279 -23.03 3.85 -7.65
C MET A 279 -23.88 3.09 -8.67
N LEU A 280 -23.32 2.80 -9.85
CA LEU A 280 -24.00 2.02 -10.90
C LEU A 280 -24.24 0.55 -10.51
N GLU A 281 -23.57 0.07 -9.46
CA GLU A 281 -23.74 -1.27 -8.88
C GLU A 281 -24.63 -1.26 -7.62
N ASN A 282 -25.01 -0.07 -7.12
CA ASN A 282 -25.77 0.04 -5.89
C ASN A 282 -27.24 -0.37 -6.11
N PRO A 283 -27.80 -1.30 -5.32
CA PRO A 283 -29.20 -1.69 -5.46
C PRO A 283 -30.21 -0.59 -5.10
N ALA A 284 -29.79 0.48 -4.42
CA ALA A 284 -30.60 1.67 -4.15
C ALA A 284 -30.60 2.68 -5.33
N LEU A 285 -29.92 2.36 -6.44
CA LEU A 285 -29.92 3.16 -7.64
C LEU A 285 -31.31 3.20 -8.27
N ASP A 286 -31.80 4.39 -8.60
CA ASP A 286 -33.04 4.59 -9.33
C ASP A 286 -32.87 5.56 -10.49
N CYS A 287 -33.96 5.81 -11.21
CA CYS A 287 -33.95 6.72 -12.35
C CYS A 287 -33.47 8.13 -12.02
N GLY A 288 -33.78 8.64 -10.83
CA GLY A 288 -33.35 9.97 -10.39
C GLY A 288 -31.83 10.04 -10.23
N LEU A 289 -31.24 9.10 -9.49
CA LEU A 289 -29.79 9.02 -9.31
C LEU A 289 -29.07 8.76 -10.64
N LEU A 290 -29.61 7.87 -11.47
CA LEU A 290 -29.04 7.57 -12.78
C LEU A 290 -29.01 8.83 -13.66
N SER A 291 -30.06 9.65 -13.61
CA SER A 291 -30.13 10.92 -14.35
C SER A 291 -29.12 11.96 -13.84
N GLU A 292 -28.97 12.08 -12.52
CA GLU A 292 -27.96 12.96 -11.92
C GLU A 292 -26.54 12.54 -12.32
N LEU A 293 -26.23 11.23 -12.23
CA LEU A 293 -24.96 10.65 -12.66
C LEU A 293 -24.69 10.87 -14.15
N GLY A 294 -25.70 10.65 -15.01
CA GLY A 294 -25.59 10.91 -16.45
C GLY A 294 -25.24 12.36 -16.75
N THR A 295 -25.84 13.31 -16.03
CA THR A 295 -25.54 14.74 -16.17
C THR A 295 -24.11 15.08 -15.72
N ALA A 296 -23.61 14.45 -14.66
CA ALA A 296 -22.21 14.59 -14.23
C ALA A 296 -21.22 13.97 -15.24
N LEU A 297 -21.52 12.78 -15.77
CA LEU A 297 -20.70 12.07 -16.76
C LEU A 297 -20.65 12.79 -18.11
N LEU A 298 -21.77 13.30 -18.61
CA LEU A 298 -21.81 14.04 -19.89
C LEU A 298 -20.97 15.32 -19.85
N ARG A 299 -20.95 16.03 -18.70
CA ARG A 299 -20.05 17.18 -18.51
C ARG A 299 -18.58 16.77 -18.66
N ARG A 300 -18.21 15.58 -18.20
CA ARG A 300 -16.85 15.04 -18.30
C ARG A 300 -16.50 14.55 -19.70
N ILE A 301 -17.40 13.85 -20.41
CA ILE A 301 -17.12 13.35 -21.77
C ILE A 301 -16.85 14.51 -22.72
N LYS A 302 -17.57 15.62 -22.58
CA LYS A 302 -17.30 16.86 -23.31
C LYS A 302 -15.88 17.41 -23.10
N SER A 303 -15.21 17.03 -22.02
CA SER A 303 -13.80 17.37 -21.75
C SER A 303 -12.78 16.35 -22.29
N GLY A 304 -13.20 15.40 -23.14
CA GLY A 304 -12.28 14.61 -23.99
C GLY A 304 -11.89 13.21 -23.49
N GLY A 305 -12.67 12.58 -22.62
CA GLY A 305 -12.39 11.23 -22.12
C GLY A 305 -13.52 10.23 -22.37
N GLY A 306 -13.20 9.07 -22.95
CA GLY A 306 -14.08 7.90 -22.90
C GLY A 306 -14.18 7.35 -21.48
N ASP A 307 -15.39 6.93 -21.06
CA ASP A 307 -15.65 6.42 -19.72
C ASP A 307 -16.44 5.10 -19.79
N PRO A 308 -15.90 3.97 -19.28
CA PRO A 308 -16.58 2.67 -19.32
C PRO A 308 -17.92 2.68 -18.56
N SER A 309 -18.12 3.63 -17.65
CA SER A 309 -19.39 3.82 -16.91
C SER A 309 -20.56 4.16 -17.83
N VAL A 310 -20.29 4.73 -19.02
CA VAL A 310 -21.33 5.09 -20.00
C VAL A 310 -22.04 3.85 -20.53
N ALA A 311 -21.29 2.80 -20.87
CA ALA A 311 -21.87 1.57 -21.38
C ALA A 311 -22.79 0.91 -20.33
N ARG A 312 -22.34 0.87 -19.07
CA ARG A 312 -23.14 0.33 -17.97
C ARG A 312 -24.39 1.17 -17.70
N MET A 313 -24.27 2.49 -17.73
CA MET A 313 -25.40 3.40 -17.58
C MET A 313 -26.45 3.21 -18.68
N THR A 314 -26.02 3.12 -19.95
CA THR A 314 -26.92 2.87 -21.09
C THR A 314 -27.66 1.54 -20.96
N ALA A 315 -27.00 0.51 -20.41
CA ALA A 315 -27.62 -0.79 -20.16
C ALA A 315 -28.69 -0.73 -19.05
N LEU A 316 -28.47 0.08 -18.00
CA LEU A 316 -29.40 0.24 -16.87
C LEU A 316 -30.57 1.18 -17.15
N LEU A 317 -30.42 2.10 -18.11
CA LEU A 317 -31.43 3.11 -18.43
C LEU A 317 -32.82 2.52 -18.75
N PRO A 318 -32.98 1.53 -19.65
CA PRO A 318 -34.30 0.97 -19.94
C PRO A 318 -34.91 0.19 -18.75
N GLU A 319 -34.07 -0.35 -17.86
CA GLU A 319 -34.49 -1.09 -16.68
C GLU A 319 -35.01 -0.16 -15.58
N LEU A 320 -34.26 0.90 -15.27
CA LEU A 320 -34.54 1.79 -14.15
C LEU A 320 -35.42 3.01 -14.53
N CYS A 321 -35.39 3.43 -15.80
CA CYS A 321 -36.13 4.58 -16.32
C CYS A 321 -37.07 4.17 -17.47
N PRO A 322 -38.13 3.36 -17.22
CA PRO A 322 -39.05 2.99 -18.27
C PRO A 322 -39.73 4.23 -18.85
N ALA A 323 -39.74 4.35 -20.17
CA ALA A 323 -40.43 5.43 -20.85
C ALA A 323 -41.91 5.41 -20.46
N LYS A 324 -42.45 6.56 -20.04
CA LYS A 324 -43.88 6.72 -19.77
C LYS A 324 -44.62 6.35 -21.06
N LYS A 325 -45.44 5.29 -21.05
CA LYS A 325 -46.27 4.92 -22.21
C LYS A 325 -47.11 6.15 -22.59
N PRO A 326 -47.13 6.56 -23.87
CA PRO A 326 -48.07 7.58 -24.33
C PRO A 326 -49.49 7.04 -24.06
N ALA A 327 -50.29 7.86 -23.39
CA ALA A 327 -51.70 7.58 -23.06
C ALA A 327 -52.58 7.63 -24.31
#